data_AF-A0A2Z2MQ36-F1
#
_entry.id   AF-A0A2Z2MQ36-F1
#
_cell.length_a   1.000
_cell.length_b   1.000
_cell.length_c   1.000
_cell.angle_alpha   90.00
_cell.angle_beta   90.00
_cell.angle_gamma   90.00
#
_symmetry.space_group_name_H-M   'P 1'
#
loop_
_entity.id
_entity.type
_entity.pdbx_description
1 polymer ?
#
loop_
_entity_poly.entity_id
_entity_poly.type
_entity_poly.pdbx_seq_one_letter_code
_entity_poly.pdbx_strand_id
1 'polypeptide(L)'
;MAGKKLILAMTPFLLLIILGSIFVGTYYRETSLAHEQLAAMDQLEKFGSQKNPNGDYCHLVAVYATVNKREDAERLMSMLRELNISVSVYRGMERHLSMRGAMRLKEVKRLEHLSEENGWPVSYFNHSRECLLQISKLQRENRIIAEHIDSLSPESREVLLDIIEENERVIEETERDINEWAEIDIFVDAGRTYTPLDFHDLSSFLATWGVIFGGAFLAWWVLREGSTRKRPPHK
;
A
#
# COMPACT_ATOMS: atom_id res chain seq x y z
N MET A 1 33.48 11.95 50.41
CA MET A 1 33.62 10.60 49.82
C MET A 1 32.30 9.82 49.66
N ALA A 2 31.23 10.12 50.42
CA ALA A 2 29.94 9.42 50.32
C ALA A 2 29.20 9.66 48.98
N GLY A 3 29.22 10.88 48.42
CA GLY A 3 28.51 11.20 47.17
C GLY A 3 28.98 10.42 45.93
N LYS A 4 30.28 10.10 45.82
CA LYS A 4 30.81 9.30 44.70
C LYS A 4 30.37 7.83 44.76
N LYS A 5 30.08 7.27 45.93
CA LYS A 5 29.55 5.89 46.07
C LYS A 5 28.07 5.82 45.74
N LEU A 6 27.30 6.86 46.09
CA LEU A 6 25.87 6.95 45.81
C LEU A 6 25.59 7.06 44.30
N ILE A 7 26.28 7.97 43.60
CA ILE A 7 26.16 8.15 42.13
C ILE A 7 26.47 6.85 41.40
N LEU A 8 27.47 6.12 41.88
CA LEU A 8 27.91 4.89 41.25
C LEU A 8 26.94 3.72 41.50
N ALA A 9 26.33 3.64 42.69
CA ALA A 9 25.28 2.66 43.00
C ALA A 9 23.98 2.91 42.22
N MET A 10 23.70 4.17 41.84
CA MET A 10 22.53 4.53 41.03
C MET A 10 22.73 4.33 39.52
N THR A 11 23.97 4.13 39.06
CA THR A 11 24.31 3.99 37.64
C THR A 11 23.55 2.85 36.93
N PRO A 12 23.43 1.62 37.48
CA PRO A 12 22.63 0.56 36.84
C PRO A 12 21.13 0.88 36.79
N PHE A 13 20.58 1.54 37.80
CA PHE A 13 19.18 1.98 37.79
C PHE A 13 18.92 3.03 36.72
N LEU A 14 19.82 4.02 36.57
CA LEU A 14 19.74 5.02 35.51
C LEU A 14 19.82 4.38 34.11
N LEU A 15 20.69 3.39 33.93
CA LEU A 15 20.79 2.63 32.67
C LEU A 15 19.48 1.89 32.34
N LEU A 16 18.86 1.23 33.31
CA LEU A 16 17.57 0.55 33.11
C LEU A 16 16.45 1.55 32.78
N ILE A 17 16.42 2.71 33.44
CA ILE A 17 15.45 3.78 33.13
C ILE A 17 15.63 4.27 31.68
N ILE A 18 16.88 4.45 31.23
CA ILE A 18 17.18 4.86 29.85
C ILE A 18 16.72 3.80 28.85
N LEU A 19 17.08 2.53 29.07
CA LEU A 19 16.68 1.43 28.18
C LEU A 19 15.16 1.26 28.12
N GLY A 20 14.47 1.33 29.27
CA GLY A 20 13.02 1.29 29.34
C GLY A 20 12.36 2.49 28.63
N SER A 21 12.93 3.68 28.76
CA SER A 21 12.43 4.87 28.06
C SER A 21 12.57 4.76 26.54
N ILE A 22 13.67 4.15 26.04
CA ILE A 22 13.85 3.85 24.61
C ILE A 22 12.77 2.88 24.13
N PHE A 23 12.50 1.82 24.88
CA PHE A 23 11.45 0.86 24.54
C PHE A 23 10.05 1.50 24.52
N VAL A 24 9.69 2.25 25.57
CA VAL A 24 8.37 2.92 25.64
C VAL A 24 8.24 3.97 24.53
N GLY A 25 9.29 4.75 24.26
CA GLY A 25 9.28 5.77 23.22
C GLY A 25 9.14 5.18 21.81
N THR A 26 9.84 4.09 21.52
CA THR A 26 9.71 3.38 20.23
C THR A 26 8.34 2.74 20.10
N TYR A 27 7.85 2.03 21.14
CA TYR A 27 6.52 1.46 21.15
C TYR A 27 5.42 2.49 20.92
N TYR A 28 5.45 3.61 21.64
CA TYR A 28 4.46 4.68 21.48
C TYR A 28 4.49 5.30 20.08
N ARG A 29 5.69 5.58 19.56
CA ARG A 29 5.85 6.13 18.21
C ARG A 29 5.26 5.20 17.15
N GLU A 30 5.59 3.91 17.20
CA GLU A 30 5.15 2.96 16.18
C GLU A 30 3.65 2.68 16.25
N THR A 31 3.09 2.57 17.46
CA THR A 31 1.64 2.43 17.63
C THR A 31 0.88 3.67 17.16
N SER A 32 1.42 4.87 17.39
CA SER A 32 0.85 6.12 16.86
C SER A 32 0.86 6.17 15.33
N LEU A 33 1.99 5.81 14.71
CA LEU A 33 2.11 5.76 13.24
C LEU A 33 1.13 4.74 12.64
N ALA A 34 1.01 3.55 13.26
CA ALA A 34 0.04 2.56 12.84
C ALA A 34 -1.40 3.09 12.89
N HIS A 35 -1.74 3.87 13.91
CA HIS A 35 -3.07 4.48 14.02
C HIS A 35 -3.32 5.53 12.94
N GLU A 36 -2.33 6.38 12.63
CA GLU A 36 -2.41 7.37 11.56
C GLU A 36 -2.56 6.72 10.18
N GLN A 37 -1.79 5.67 9.91
CA GLN A 37 -1.87 4.88 8.68
C GLN A 37 -3.26 4.29 8.49
N LEU A 38 -3.83 3.68 9.53
CA LEU A 38 -5.18 3.12 9.49
C LEU A 38 -6.24 4.21 9.26
N ALA A 39 -6.13 5.35 9.95
CA ALA A 39 -7.04 6.47 9.76
C ALA A 39 -6.96 7.07 8.34
N ALA A 40 -5.79 7.03 7.69
CA ALA A 40 -5.61 7.44 6.30
C ALA A 40 -6.27 6.43 5.33
N MET A 41 -6.09 5.13 5.57
CA MET A 41 -6.78 4.08 4.80
C MET A 41 -8.30 4.18 4.93
N ASP A 42 -8.82 4.37 6.14
CA ASP A 42 -10.25 4.54 6.39
C ASP A 42 -10.84 5.75 5.64
N GLN A 43 -10.05 6.81 5.46
CA GLN A 43 -10.46 7.97 4.68
C GLN A 43 -10.53 7.66 3.18
N LEU A 44 -9.54 6.96 2.64
CA LEU A 44 -9.54 6.53 1.24
C LEU A 44 -10.67 5.55 0.94
N GLU A 45 -10.95 4.63 1.85
CA GLU A 45 -12.07 3.70 1.73
C GLU A 45 -13.41 4.44 1.64
N LYS A 46 -13.61 5.46 2.48
CA LYS A 46 -14.82 6.32 2.46
C LYS A 46 -14.90 7.27 1.27
N PHE A 47 -13.76 7.56 0.62
CA PHE A 47 -13.72 8.41 -0.56
C PHE A 47 -14.30 7.71 -1.80
N GLY A 48 -14.20 6.38 -1.87
CA GLY A 48 -14.70 5.58 -2.97
C GLY A 48 -16.21 5.72 -3.21
N SER A 49 -16.60 5.67 -4.47
CA SER A 49 -17.99 5.59 -4.88
C SER A 49 -18.42 4.13 -5.05
N GLN A 50 -19.70 3.80 -4.79
CA GLN A 50 -20.24 2.46 -5.06
C GLN A 50 -20.47 2.19 -6.57
N LYS A 51 -20.28 3.19 -7.43
CA LYS A 51 -20.37 2.99 -8.88
C LYS A 51 -19.04 2.45 -9.37
N ASN A 52 -19.04 1.17 -9.71
CA ASN A 52 -17.94 0.57 -10.44
C ASN A 52 -17.91 1.23 -11.83
N PRO A 53 -16.77 1.79 -12.28
CA PRO A 53 -16.63 2.13 -13.69
C PRO A 53 -16.85 0.86 -14.52
N ASN A 54 -17.59 0.98 -15.62
CA ASN A 54 -17.82 -0.12 -16.53
C ASN A 54 -16.51 -0.52 -17.23
N GLY A 55 -16.21 -1.81 -17.22
CA GLY A 55 -15.58 -2.51 -18.34
C GLY A 55 -14.06 -2.55 -18.38
N ASP A 56 -13.55 -3.67 -18.88
CA ASP A 56 -12.15 -3.91 -19.24
C ASP A 56 -11.79 -3.00 -20.44
N TYR A 57 -11.21 -1.84 -20.15
CA TYR A 57 -10.79 -0.91 -21.20
C TYR A 57 -9.55 -1.41 -21.95
N CYS A 58 -9.36 -0.93 -23.18
CA CYS A 58 -8.21 -1.28 -24.03
C CYS A 58 -6.87 -0.69 -23.57
N HIS A 59 -6.88 0.17 -22.55
CA HIS A 59 -5.69 0.76 -21.97
C HIS A 59 -5.80 0.63 -20.46
N LEU A 60 -4.68 0.29 -19.81
CA LEU A 60 -4.61 0.15 -18.37
C LEU A 60 -3.51 1.05 -17.82
N VAL A 61 -3.83 1.79 -16.76
CA VAL A 61 -2.88 2.57 -15.98
C VAL A 61 -2.82 2.01 -14.58
N ALA A 62 -1.67 1.48 -14.19
CA ALA A 62 -1.42 1.03 -12.82
C ALA A 62 -0.65 2.11 -12.05
N VAL A 63 -1.17 2.54 -10.89
CA VAL A 63 -0.51 3.48 -9.99
C VAL A 63 -0.22 2.79 -8.67
N TYR A 64 1.01 2.88 -8.17
CA TYR A 64 1.41 2.36 -6.87
C TYR A 64 1.59 3.50 -5.88
N ALA A 65 0.57 3.75 -5.07
CA ALA A 65 0.56 4.83 -4.09
C ALA A 65 1.01 4.32 -2.72
N THR A 66 1.95 5.03 -2.10
CA THR A 66 2.31 4.82 -0.69
C THR A 66 1.66 5.91 0.16
N VAL A 67 0.94 5.51 1.22
CA VAL A 67 0.19 6.41 2.08
C VAL A 67 0.54 6.13 3.54
N ASN A 68 1.46 6.90 4.10
CA ASN A 68 1.97 6.67 5.45
C ASN A 68 1.22 7.49 6.51
N LYS A 69 0.50 8.52 6.08
CA LYS A 69 -0.17 9.50 6.94
C LYS A 69 -1.35 10.11 6.20
N ARG A 70 -2.14 10.89 6.92
CA ARG A 70 -3.36 11.51 6.42
C ARG A 70 -3.11 12.45 5.23
N GLU A 71 -2.02 13.21 5.26
CA GLU A 71 -1.69 14.14 4.19
C GLU A 71 -1.43 13.42 2.86
N ASP A 72 -0.89 12.20 2.89
CA ASP A 72 -0.64 11.42 1.67
C ASP A 72 -1.97 10.95 1.05
N ALA A 73 -2.93 10.53 1.89
CA ALA A 73 -4.28 10.21 1.45
C ALA A 73 -4.99 11.43 0.86
N GLU A 74 -4.84 12.60 1.48
CA GLU A 74 -5.42 13.85 0.97
C GLU A 74 -4.83 14.25 -0.39
N ARG A 75 -3.52 14.06 -0.60
CA ARG A 75 -2.89 14.27 -1.91
C ARG A 75 -3.46 13.34 -2.96
N LEU A 76 -3.64 12.05 -2.64
CA LEU A 76 -4.22 11.08 -3.57
C LEU A 76 -5.66 11.46 -3.93
N MET A 77 -6.49 11.78 -2.93
CA MET A 77 -7.86 12.25 -3.16
C MET A 77 -7.90 13.55 -3.97
N SER A 78 -6.97 14.48 -3.73
CA SER A 78 -6.88 15.75 -4.48
C SER A 78 -6.55 15.49 -5.95
N MET A 79 -5.55 14.65 -6.22
CA MET A 79 -5.16 14.25 -7.58
C MET A 79 -6.35 13.63 -8.34
N LEU A 80 -7.08 12.72 -7.70
CA LEU A 80 -8.25 12.08 -8.30
C LEU A 80 -9.37 13.08 -8.61
N ARG A 81 -9.62 14.05 -7.72
CA ARG A 81 -10.59 15.13 -7.97
C ARG A 81 -10.15 16.05 -9.10
N GLU A 82 -8.88 16.42 -9.13
CA GLU A 82 -8.30 17.30 -10.16
C GLU A 82 -8.41 16.68 -11.56
N LEU A 83 -8.22 15.38 -11.65
CA LEU A 83 -8.35 14.61 -12.89
C LEU A 83 -9.80 14.15 -13.17
N ASN A 84 -10.75 14.49 -12.29
CA ASN A 84 -12.14 14.07 -12.35
C ASN A 84 -12.31 12.55 -12.49
N ILE A 85 -11.51 11.78 -11.75
CA ILE A 85 -11.53 10.32 -11.73
C ILE A 85 -12.41 9.87 -10.57
N SER A 86 -13.48 9.14 -10.89
CA SER A 86 -14.27 8.42 -9.90
C SER A 86 -13.72 7.01 -9.75
N VAL A 87 -13.53 6.57 -8.52
CA VAL A 87 -12.98 5.25 -8.21
C VAL A 87 -13.93 4.45 -7.32
N SER A 88 -14.03 3.16 -7.59
CA SER A 88 -14.51 2.17 -6.63
C SER A 88 -13.34 1.75 -5.76
N VAL A 89 -13.59 1.52 -4.47
CA VAL A 89 -12.53 1.18 -3.51
C VAL A 89 -12.86 -0.16 -2.87
N TYR A 90 -11.87 -1.04 -2.86
CA TYR A 90 -11.93 -2.35 -2.23
C TYR A 90 -10.77 -2.50 -1.24
N ARG A 91 -11.11 -2.84 0.01
CA ARG A 91 -10.15 -3.14 1.06
C ARG A 91 -10.06 -4.64 1.29
N GLY A 92 -9.05 -5.25 0.68
CA GLY A 92 -8.77 -6.67 0.91
C GLY A 92 -8.04 -6.93 2.23
N MET A 93 -7.25 -5.96 2.70
CA MET A 93 -6.49 -6.05 3.95
C MET A 93 -6.46 -4.70 4.66
N GLU A 94 -6.16 -4.71 5.95
CA GLU A 94 -6.18 -3.51 6.80
C GLU A 94 -5.30 -2.35 6.27
N ARG A 95 -4.23 -2.65 5.52
CA ARG A 95 -3.26 -1.66 5.00
C ARG A 95 -3.12 -1.62 3.49
N HIS A 96 -3.99 -2.35 2.79
CA HIS A 96 -3.96 -2.43 1.34
C HIS A 96 -5.34 -2.08 0.80
N LEU A 97 -5.39 -1.07 -0.04
CA LEU A 97 -6.58 -0.71 -0.80
C LEU A 97 -6.28 -0.87 -2.29
N SER A 98 -7.26 -1.40 -3.00
CA SER A 98 -7.32 -1.30 -4.45
C SER A 98 -8.40 -0.28 -4.80
N MET A 99 -8.05 0.69 -5.64
CA MET A 99 -9.00 1.66 -6.17
C MET A 99 -9.05 1.48 -7.69
N ARG A 100 -10.24 1.21 -8.24
CA ARG A 100 -10.42 1.01 -9.68
C ARG A 100 -11.28 2.12 -10.26
N GLY A 101 -10.85 2.69 -11.38
CA GLY A 101 -11.44 3.85 -12.01
C GLY A 101 -11.46 3.76 -13.52
N ALA A 102 -12.09 4.75 -14.14
CA ALA A 102 -11.92 5.05 -15.54
C ALA A 102 -11.40 6.48 -15.68
N MET A 103 -10.50 6.69 -16.63
CA MET A 103 -9.97 8.02 -16.94
C MET A 103 -9.89 8.27 -18.43
N ARG A 104 -9.88 9.55 -18.83
CA ARG A 104 -9.69 9.92 -20.23
C ARG A 104 -8.25 9.66 -20.65
N LEU A 105 -8.06 9.07 -21.82
CA LEU A 105 -6.73 8.71 -22.34
C LEU A 105 -5.79 9.93 -22.45
N LYS A 106 -6.34 11.10 -22.79
CA LYS A 106 -5.60 12.36 -22.86
C LYS A 106 -5.02 12.84 -21.52
N GLU A 107 -5.59 12.40 -20.39
CA GLU A 107 -5.17 12.80 -19.05
C GLU A 107 -4.08 11.87 -18.48
N VAL A 108 -3.73 10.77 -19.16
CA VAL A 108 -2.74 9.80 -18.67
C VAL A 108 -1.40 10.46 -18.39
N LYS A 109 -0.89 11.30 -19.30
CA LYS A 109 0.38 12.02 -19.09
C LYS A 109 0.34 12.97 -17.89
N ARG A 110 -0.82 13.56 -17.63
CA ARG A 110 -1.00 14.47 -16.49
C ARG A 110 -1.01 13.68 -15.17
N LEU A 111 -1.67 12.52 -15.16
CA LEU A 111 -1.62 11.59 -14.04
C LEU A 111 -0.19 11.10 -13.77
N GLU A 112 0.56 10.71 -14.81
CA GLU A 112 1.96 10.29 -14.69
C GLU A 112 2.79 11.39 -14.01
N HIS A 113 2.65 12.64 -14.46
CA HIS A 113 3.35 13.78 -13.88
C HIS A 113 2.99 14.02 -12.41
N LEU A 114 1.69 14.09 -12.09
CA LEU A 114 1.22 14.28 -10.71
C LEU A 114 1.65 13.14 -9.79
N SER A 115 1.69 11.91 -10.30
CA SER A 115 2.14 10.74 -9.54
C SER A 115 3.64 10.79 -9.30
N GLU A 116 4.44 11.18 -10.30
CA GLU A 116 5.90 11.34 -10.18
C GLU A 116 6.26 12.42 -9.14
N GLU A 117 5.55 13.56 -9.13
CA GLU A 117 5.73 14.61 -8.12
C GLU A 117 5.48 14.12 -6.68
N ASN A 118 4.62 13.11 -6.53
CA ASN A 118 4.32 12.47 -5.24
C ASN A 118 5.18 11.23 -4.96
N GLY A 119 6.07 10.85 -5.88
CA GLY A 119 6.91 9.66 -5.75
C GLY A 119 6.14 8.34 -5.91
N TRP A 120 5.01 8.36 -6.61
CA TRP A 120 4.19 7.18 -6.89
C TRP A 120 4.50 6.63 -8.28
N PRO A 121 5.03 5.39 -8.39
CA PRO A 121 5.27 4.77 -9.69
C PRO A 121 3.97 4.59 -10.48
N VAL A 122 4.05 4.87 -11.78
CA VAL A 122 2.96 4.65 -12.75
C VAL A 122 3.44 3.74 -13.85
N SER A 123 2.56 2.85 -14.31
CA SER A 123 2.79 2.00 -15.48
C SER A 123 1.60 2.08 -16.42
N TYR A 124 1.86 2.37 -17.68
CA TYR A 124 0.85 2.42 -18.73
C TYR A 124 0.98 1.20 -19.64
N PHE A 125 -0.13 0.50 -19.85
CA PHE A 125 -0.23 -0.66 -20.72
C PHE A 125 -1.21 -0.37 -21.86
N ASN A 126 -0.71 -0.47 -23.09
CA ASN A 126 -1.49 -0.27 -24.31
C ASN A 126 -1.91 -1.62 -24.88
N HIS A 127 -3.18 -1.98 -24.70
CA HIS A 127 -3.78 -3.20 -25.22
C HIS A 127 -4.59 -2.97 -26.51
N SER A 128 -4.42 -1.81 -27.17
CA SER A 128 -5.13 -1.49 -28.42
C SER A 128 -5.01 -2.56 -29.50
N ARG A 129 -3.85 -3.23 -29.61
CA ARG A 129 -3.66 -4.32 -30.58
C ARG A 129 -4.58 -5.51 -30.30
N GLU A 130 -4.74 -5.88 -29.03
CA GLU A 130 -5.59 -7.00 -28.62
C GLU A 130 -7.07 -6.66 -28.87
N CYS A 131 -7.48 -5.45 -28.54
CA CYS A 131 -8.81 -4.94 -28.85
C CYS A 131 -9.10 -4.88 -30.36
N LEU A 132 -8.15 -4.43 -31.19
CA LEU A 132 -8.30 -4.43 -32.65
C LEU A 132 -8.45 -5.85 -33.22
N LEU A 133 -7.77 -6.84 -32.64
CA LEU A 133 -7.94 -8.24 -33.02
C LEU A 133 -9.34 -8.75 -32.66
N GLN A 134 -9.87 -8.35 -31.49
CA GLN A 134 -11.24 -8.67 -31.08
C GLN A 134 -12.28 -8.05 -32.02
N ILE A 135 -12.13 -6.77 -32.37
CA ILE A 135 -12.99 -6.10 -33.36
C ILE A 135 -12.96 -6.85 -34.69
N SER A 136 -11.77 -7.16 -35.20
CA SER A 136 -11.62 -7.89 -36.47
C SER A 136 -12.29 -9.26 -36.46
N LYS A 137 -12.24 -9.96 -35.31
CA LYS A 137 -12.92 -11.24 -35.12
C LYS A 137 -14.45 -11.08 -35.19
N LEU A 138 -15.01 -10.13 -34.46
CA LEU A 138 -16.46 -9.86 -34.46
C LEU A 138 -16.97 -9.43 -35.84
N GLN A 139 -16.23 -8.55 -36.53
CA GLN A 139 -16.55 -8.15 -37.91
C GLN A 139 -16.54 -9.33 -38.88
N ARG A 140 -15.61 -10.27 -38.71
CA ARG A 140 -15.56 -11.50 -39.51
C ARG A 140 -16.76 -12.40 -39.21
N GLU A 141 -17.12 -12.57 -37.94
CA GLU A 141 -18.30 -13.33 -37.53
C GLU A 141 -19.58 -12.74 -38.14
N ASN A 142 -19.77 -11.42 -38.03
CA ASN A 142 -20.93 -10.74 -38.63
C ASN A 142 -21.00 -10.95 -40.14
N ARG A 143 -19.86 -10.88 -40.84
CA ARG A 143 -19.82 -11.15 -42.30
C ARG A 143 -20.27 -12.56 -42.63
N ILE A 144 -19.77 -13.56 -41.91
CA ILE A 144 -20.14 -14.97 -42.13
C ILE A 144 -21.63 -15.18 -41.87
N ILE A 145 -22.16 -14.60 -40.79
CA ILE A 145 -23.59 -14.68 -40.46
C ILE A 145 -24.43 -14.03 -41.56
N ALA A 146 -24.09 -12.81 -41.97
CA ALA A 146 -24.81 -12.07 -42.99
C ALA A 146 -24.84 -12.79 -44.35
N GLU A 147 -23.74 -13.45 -44.75
CA GLU A 147 -23.67 -14.24 -45.98
C GLU A 147 -24.64 -15.43 -46.00
N HIS A 148 -25.01 -15.97 -44.84
CA HIS A 148 -25.85 -17.17 -44.73
C HIS A 148 -27.26 -16.88 -44.21
N ILE A 149 -27.56 -15.64 -43.81
CA ILE A 149 -28.77 -15.29 -43.05
C ILE A 149 -30.07 -15.62 -43.81
N ASP A 150 -30.09 -15.40 -45.12
CA ASP A 150 -31.28 -15.62 -45.97
C ASP A 150 -31.56 -17.10 -46.25
N SER A 151 -30.63 -18.00 -45.94
CA SER A 151 -30.77 -19.45 -46.12
C SER A 151 -31.39 -20.17 -44.92
N LEU A 152 -31.67 -19.43 -43.84
CA LEU A 152 -32.08 -19.97 -42.54
C LEU A 152 -33.60 -19.93 -42.35
N SER A 153 -34.07 -20.70 -41.36
CA SER A 153 -35.46 -20.58 -40.90
C SER A 153 -35.69 -19.20 -40.26
N PRO A 154 -36.93 -18.69 -40.23
CA PRO A 154 -37.24 -17.41 -39.61
C PRO A 154 -36.74 -17.30 -38.16
N GLU A 155 -36.85 -18.37 -37.37
CA GLU A 155 -36.44 -18.40 -35.97
C GLU A 155 -34.91 -18.34 -35.82
N SER A 156 -34.16 -19.10 -36.64
CA SER A 156 -32.69 -19.02 -36.63
C SER A 156 -32.18 -17.69 -37.15
N ARG A 157 -32.89 -17.09 -38.11
CA ARG A 157 -32.57 -15.76 -38.63
C ARG A 157 -32.68 -14.69 -37.55
N GLU A 158 -33.75 -14.69 -36.77
CA GLU A 158 -33.97 -13.72 -35.69
C GLU A 158 -32.82 -13.76 -34.66
N VAL A 159 -32.49 -14.96 -34.16
CA VAL A 159 -31.39 -15.14 -33.20
C VAL A 159 -30.04 -14.65 -33.75
N LEU A 160 -29.76 -14.91 -35.03
CA LEU A 160 -28.50 -14.48 -35.64
C LEU A 160 -28.45 -12.97 -35.92
N LEU A 161 -29.59 -12.33 -36.16
CA LEU A 161 -29.66 -10.86 -36.25
C LEU A 161 -29.38 -10.21 -34.89
N ASP A 162 -29.92 -10.75 -33.80
CA ASP A 162 -29.63 -10.27 -32.45
C ASP A 162 -28.13 -10.37 -32.13
N ILE A 163 -27.47 -11.44 -32.58
CA ILE A 163 -26.01 -11.61 -32.42
C ILE A 163 -25.23 -10.57 -33.24
N ILE A 164 -25.66 -10.26 -34.47
CA ILE A 164 -25.02 -9.20 -35.25
C ILE A 164 -25.14 -7.86 -34.53
N GLU A 165 -26.33 -7.52 -34.04
CA GLU A 165 -26.60 -6.26 -33.32
C GLU A 165 -25.73 -6.16 -32.04
N GLU A 166 -25.66 -7.22 -31.26
CA GLU A 166 -24.80 -7.27 -30.07
C GLU A 166 -23.32 -7.11 -30.44
N ASN A 167 -22.85 -7.80 -31.48
CA ASN A 167 -21.47 -7.69 -31.96
C ASN A 167 -21.15 -6.27 -32.44
N GLU A 168 -22.05 -5.63 -33.17
CA GLU A 168 -21.89 -4.23 -33.61
C GLU A 168 -21.78 -3.29 -32.42
N ARG A 169 -22.63 -3.45 -31.40
CA ARG A 169 -22.53 -2.67 -30.16
C ARG A 169 -21.17 -2.85 -29.48
N VAL A 170 -20.70 -4.09 -29.34
CA VAL A 170 -19.40 -4.37 -28.72
C VAL A 170 -18.25 -3.76 -29.54
N ILE A 171 -18.31 -3.80 -30.87
CA ILE A 171 -17.33 -3.16 -31.75
C ILE A 171 -17.31 -1.65 -31.50
N GLU A 172 -18.47 -0.98 -31.52
CA GLU A 172 -18.57 0.47 -31.32
C GLU A 172 -18.04 0.91 -29.94
N GLU A 173 -18.35 0.14 -28.90
CA GLU A 173 -17.84 0.39 -27.55
C GLU A 173 -16.32 0.21 -27.49
N THR A 174 -15.80 -0.89 -28.05
CA THR A 174 -14.36 -1.17 -28.07
C THR A 174 -13.59 -0.11 -28.86
N GLU A 175 -14.11 0.32 -30.01
CA GLU A 175 -13.50 1.39 -30.82
C GLU A 175 -13.46 2.73 -30.07
N ARG A 176 -14.52 3.04 -29.32
CA ARG A 176 -14.55 4.23 -28.45
C ARG A 176 -13.49 4.12 -27.35
N ASP A 177 -13.38 2.97 -26.71
CA ASP A 177 -12.45 2.75 -25.60
C ASP A 177 -10.99 2.82 -26.04
N ILE A 178 -10.66 2.28 -27.21
CA ILE A 178 -9.32 2.41 -27.82
C ILE A 178 -8.88 3.88 -27.93
N ASN A 179 -9.81 4.80 -28.16
CA ASN A 179 -9.48 6.18 -28.50
C ASN A 179 -9.67 7.16 -27.33
N GLU A 180 -10.56 6.87 -26.38
CA GLU A 180 -11.03 7.87 -25.42
C GLU A 180 -10.72 7.56 -23.96
N TRP A 181 -10.61 6.28 -23.59
CA TRP A 181 -10.66 5.85 -22.20
C TRP A 181 -9.50 4.93 -21.83
N ALA A 182 -9.15 4.94 -20.56
CA ALA A 182 -8.24 4.00 -19.94
C ALA A 182 -8.80 3.56 -18.59
N GLU A 183 -8.64 2.28 -18.28
CA GLU A 183 -8.80 1.77 -16.93
C GLU A 183 -7.67 2.31 -16.07
N ILE A 184 -7.98 2.68 -14.83
CA ILE A 184 -6.97 3.03 -13.83
C ILE A 184 -7.12 2.13 -12.61
N ASP A 185 -6.03 1.42 -12.28
CA ASP A 185 -5.91 0.59 -11.09
C ASP A 185 -4.87 1.21 -10.16
N ILE A 186 -5.31 1.62 -8.97
CA ILE A 186 -4.47 2.25 -7.95
C ILE A 186 -4.30 1.27 -6.79
N PHE A 187 -3.08 0.81 -6.60
CA PHE A 187 -2.69 -0.01 -5.47
C PHE A 187 -2.14 0.90 -4.38
N VAL A 188 -2.83 0.96 -3.25
CA VAL A 188 -2.43 1.77 -2.10
C VAL A 188 -1.88 0.88 -1.01
N ASP A 189 -0.65 1.18 -0.56
CA ASP A 189 0.01 0.50 0.56
C ASP A 189 0.34 1.52 1.67
N ALA A 190 0.03 1.18 2.92
CA ALA A 190 0.40 1.96 4.10
C ALA A 190 1.80 1.63 4.65
N GLY A 191 2.55 0.74 3.99
CA GLY A 191 3.90 0.34 4.36
C GLY A 191 3.96 -0.68 5.50
N ARG A 192 5.20 -0.97 5.95
CA ARG A 192 5.50 -2.09 6.86
C ARG A 192 4.84 -1.91 8.23
N THR A 193 4.32 -3.01 8.77
CA THR A 193 3.92 -3.14 10.18
C THR A 193 5.11 -3.52 11.05
N TYR A 194 5.30 -2.84 12.18
CA TYR A 194 6.03 -3.44 13.30
C TYR A 194 5.15 -4.53 13.92
N THR A 195 5.60 -5.77 13.80
CA THR A 195 4.95 -6.95 14.36
C THR A 195 5.26 -7.07 15.86
N PRO A 196 4.46 -7.82 16.63
CA PRO A 196 4.82 -8.19 17.99
C PRO A 196 6.23 -8.82 18.08
N LEU A 197 6.68 -9.48 17.01
CA LEU A 197 8.02 -10.03 16.92
C LEU A 197 9.09 -8.93 16.85
N ASP A 198 8.87 -7.85 16.10
CA ASP A 198 9.82 -6.73 16.05
C ASP A 198 9.99 -6.05 17.43
N PHE A 199 8.89 -5.93 18.19
CA PHE A 199 8.96 -5.45 19.57
C PHE A 199 9.60 -6.47 20.51
N HIS A 200 9.37 -7.76 20.28
CA HIS A 200 10.03 -8.83 21.03
C HIS A 200 11.55 -8.79 20.81
N ASP A 201 12.00 -8.64 19.57
CA ASP A 201 13.42 -8.55 19.21
C ASP A 201 14.05 -7.30 19.82
N LEU A 202 13.37 -6.15 19.75
CA LEU A 202 13.82 -4.93 20.40
C LEU A 202 13.92 -5.10 21.92
N SER A 203 12.90 -5.71 22.54
CA SER A 203 12.89 -5.96 23.98
C SER A 203 14.03 -6.91 24.40
N SER A 204 14.27 -7.97 23.61
CA SER A 204 15.31 -8.96 23.84
C SER A 204 16.70 -8.36 23.68
N PHE A 205 16.89 -7.51 22.67
CA PHE A 205 18.13 -6.75 22.47
C PHE A 205 18.42 -5.82 23.65
N LEU A 206 17.43 -5.02 24.07
CA LEU A 206 17.58 -4.10 25.21
C LEU A 206 17.82 -4.85 26.52
N ALA A 207 17.13 -5.97 26.74
CA ALA A 207 17.33 -6.83 27.90
C ALA A 207 18.74 -7.44 27.93
N THR A 208 19.24 -7.90 26.78
CA THR A 208 20.61 -8.45 26.65
C THR A 208 21.66 -7.41 27.06
N TRP A 209 21.54 -6.18 26.56
CA TRP A 209 22.43 -5.09 26.96
C TRP A 209 22.27 -4.74 28.44
N GLY A 210 21.05 -4.73 28.97
CA GLY A 210 20.80 -4.55 30.39
C GLY A 210 21.53 -5.59 31.26
N VAL A 211 21.51 -6.87 30.86
CA VAL A 211 22.23 -7.95 31.55
C VAL A 211 23.75 -7.78 31.42
N ILE A 212 24.28 -7.46 30.24
CA ILE A 212 25.72 -7.26 30.02
C ILE A 212 26.24 -6.11 30.91
N PHE A 213 25.59 -4.95 30.87
CA PHE A 213 26.00 -3.80 31.65
C PHE A 213 25.80 -4.02 33.15
N GLY A 214 24.68 -4.62 33.55
CA GLY A 214 24.41 -4.96 34.96
C GLY A 214 25.41 -5.97 35.51
N GLY A 215 25.71 -7.03 34.75
CA GLY A 215 26.69 -8.05 35.12
C GLY A 215 28.12 -7.50 35.22
N ALA A 216 28.54 -6.68 34.25
CA ALA A 216 29.84 -6.01 34.29
C ALA A 216 29.96 -5.07 35.52
N PHE A 217 28.89 -4.34 35.84
CA PHE A 217 28.84 -3.48 37.02
C PHE A 217 28.94 -4.29 38.33
N LEU A 218 28.16 -5.36 38.48
CA LEU A 218 28.19 -6.23 39.65
C LEU A 218 29.56 -6.89 39.84
N ALA A 219 30.15 -7.42 38.76
CA ALA A 219 31.48 -8.02 38.80
C ALA A 219 32.54 -7.00 39.24
N TRP A 220 32.52 -5.80 38.68
CA TRP A 220 33.41 -4.71 39.08
C TRP A 220 33.20 -4.30 40.55
N TRP A 221 31.95 -4.24 41.02
CA TRP A 221 31.62 -3.89 42.40
C TRP A 221 32.17 -4.91 43.39
N VAL A 222 31.93 -6.21 43.13
CA VAL A 222 32.40 -7.33 43.97
C VAL A 222 33.93 -7.35 44.03
N LEU A 223 34.61 -7.18 42.89
CA LEU A 223 36.07 -7.16 42.82
C LEU A 223 36.67 -5.94 43.54
N ARG A 224 35.95 -4.81 43.57
CA ARG A 224 36.39 -3.60 44.28
C ARG A 224 36.20 -3.68 45.80
N GLU A 225 35.15 -4.33 46.30
CA GLU A 225 34.98 -4.56 47.74
C GLU A 225 35.97 -5.61 48.28
N GLY A 226 36.28 -6.65 47.50
CA GLY A 226 37.25 -7.69 47.86
C GLY A 226 38.68 -7.19 48.07
N SER A 227 39.11 -6.11 47.40
CA SER A 227 40.47 -5.56 47.54
C SER A 227 40.68 -4.67 48.78
N THR A 228 39.62 -4.40 49.57
CA THR A 228 39.69 -3.50 50.74
C THR A 228 39.67 -4.19 52.10
N ARG A 229 39.68 -5.53 52.18
CA ARG A 229 39.89 -6.25 53.45
C ARG A 229 41.36 -6.15 53.90
N LYS A 230 41.60 -5.22 54.83
CA LYS A 230 42.87 -4.94 55.52
C LYS A 230 43.54 -6.22 56.06
N ARG A 231 44.85 -6.35 55.87
CA ARG A 231 45.73 -7.26 56.63
C ARG A 231 45.56 -6.98 58.14
N PRO A 232 45.53 -8.00 59.01
CA PRO A 232 45.51 -7.78 60.44
C PRO A 232 46.86 -7.18 60.88
N PRO A 233 46.88 -6.37 61.96
CA PRO A 233 48.13 -5.83 62.49
C PRO A 233 48.93 -6.99 63.08
N HIS A 234 50.16 -7.19 62.60
CA HIS A 234 51.12 -8.04 63.29
C HIS A 234 51.55 -7.34 64.58
N LYS A 235 51.40 -8.06 65.70
CA LYS A 235 52.01 -7.75 66.99
C LYS A 235 53.52 -7.92 66.92
#